data_AF-A0A345GXD6-F1
#
_entry.id   AF-A0A345GXD6-F1
#
_cell.length_a   1.000
_cell.length_b   1.000
_cell.length_c   1.000
_cell.angle_alpha   90.00
_cell.angle_beta   90.00
_cell.angle_gamma   90.00
#
_symmetry.space_group_name_H-M   'P 1'
#
loop_
_entity.id
_entity.type
_entity.pdbx_description
1 polymer ?
#
loop_
_entity_poly.entity_id
_entity_poly.type
_entity_poly.pdbx_seq_one_letter_code
_entity_poly.pdbx_strand_id
1 'polypeptide(L)'
;MIIFLSILLVIVFAFTLYFILARGIGALFSQPVVLGVLFFTIIHLLLPLLQINEDYYRYQTEYALLTIILSIVLVVLGQFLFMLFITRFNLDYYKLFKDLQVSDREIKRMLFVGFLVFLVGFYFSYQNLSIILSVGVTEYLRDRISFGQGKGIQLLFAHWTYVSAFIFIFCYYMAGTKKLRIRALILSILSFGMSMLYYFLNSNRNSIFIMLLLLGGAWFINNRSLNTKANKKQMKRILLMFVLVGVAFILFFNIGKERYALYASRHKEFKYPLVKSLNGAFGNHENILWMLENDYEKSYGQTYLAGYANVIPRKLWPGKPLGAGPKLKNFIDPGSYVLGRDRNSSLTTGFFTELQMNFGVVGIVIFPIFIAIVMGLILQHLNRSNYLIVKMASFFTMILFFTQFYFAEFLGFFSRYFITIIPFIIIYLAVSVRFKLTKG
;
A
#
# COMPACT_ATOMS: atom_id res chain seq x y z
N MET A 1 14.31 10.09 25.08
CA MET A 1 13.47 9.64 23.95
C MET A 1 14.27 9.39 22.68
N ILE A 2 14.97 10.40 22.14
CA ILE A 2 15.77 10.29 20.89
C ILE A 2 16.70 9.07 20.92
N ILE A 3 17.48 8.88 21.99
CA ILE A 3 18.38 7.74 22.14
C ILE A 3 17.62 6.39 22.07
N PHE A 4 16.47 6.28 22.73
CA PHE A 4 15.65 5.06 22.72
C PHE A 4 15.15 4.71 21.31
N LEU A 5 14.58 5.69 20.60
CA LEU A 5 14.15 5.51 19.20
C LEU A 5 15.32 5.17 18.27
N SER A 6 16.48 5.82 18.44
CA SER A 6 17.68 5.53 17.67
C SER A 6 18.16 4.09 17.88
N ILE A 7 18.14 3.58 19.11
CA ILE A 7 18.49 2.18 19.41
C ILE A 7 17.52 1.22 18.69
N LEU A 8 16.22 1.48 18.75
CA LEU A 8 15.22 0.65 18.04
C LEU A 8 15.44 0.68 16.52
N LEU A 9 15.72 1.85 15.95
CA LEU A 9 16.04 1.98 14.52
C LEU A 9 17.28 1.17 14.14
N VAL A 10 18.33 1.19 14.96
CA VAL A 10 19.54 0.38 14.74
C VAL A 10 19.22 -1.12 14.77
N ILE A 11 18.43 -1.58 15.73
CA ILE A 11 18.00 -2.99 15.82
C ILE A 11 17.25 -3.41 14.55
N VAL A 12 16.28 -2.59 14.11
CA VAL A 12 15.47 -2.90 12.93
C VAL A 12 16.29 -2.83 11.63
N PHE A 13 17.22 -1.88 11.54
CA PHE A 13 18.14 -1.79 10.40
C PHE A 13 19.08 -3.00 10.36
N ALA A 14 19.64 -3.41 11.51
CA ALA A 14 20.47 -4.61 11.61
C ALA A 14 19.70 -5.88 11.21
N PHE A 15 18.44 -6.02 11.64
CA PHE A 15 17.55 -7.10 11.22
C PHE A 15 17.35 -7.11 9.69
N THR A 16 17.00 -5.96 9.11
CA THR A 16 16.79 -5.85 7.65
C THR A 16 18.07 -6.14 6.87
N LEU A 17 19.19 -5.58 7.33
CA LEU A 17 20.52 -5.79 6.74
C LEU A 17 20.93 -7.26 6.80
N TYR A 18 20.66 -7.96 7.91
CA TYR A 18 20.90 -9.40 8.03
C TYR A 18 20.21 -10.18 6.91
N PHE A 19 18.92 -9.90 6.63
CA PHE A 19 18.21 -10.57 5.54
C PHE A 19 18.79 -10.23 4.16
N ILE A 20 19.14 -8.98 3.92
CA ILE A 20 19.78 -8.55 2.66
C ILE A 20 21.13 -9.22 2.47
N LEU A 21 21.95 -9.31 3.51
CA LEU A 21 23.26 -9.96 3.45
C LEU A 21 23.13 -11.48 3.26
N ALA A 22 22.18 -12.11 3.95
CA ALA A 22 21.97 -13.55 3.89
C ALA A 22 21.32 -14.03 2.59
N ARG A 23 20.34 -13.30 2.06
CA ARG A 23 19.49 -13.72 0.92
C ARG A 23 19.55 -12.81 -0.31
N GLY A 24 20.30 -11.72 -0.24
CA GLY A 24 20.35 -10.69 -1.28
C GLY A 24 19.25 -9.63 -1.12
N ILE A 25 19.33 -8.54 -1.89
CA ILE A 25 18.33 -7.45 -1.86
C ILE A 25 16.92 -7.92 -2.24
N GLY A 26 16.80 -9.01 -3.01
CA GLY A 26 15.52 -9.61 -3.34
C GLY A 26 14.74 -10.06 -2.10
N ALA A 27 15.40 -10.24 -0.95
CA ALA A 27 14.76 -10.48 0.36
C ALA A 27 13.73 -9.42 0.73
N LEU A 28 13.92 -8.16 0.30
CA LEU A 28 12.97 -7.07 0.55
C LEU A 28 11.58 -7.36 -0.03
N PHE A 29 11.50 -8.16 -1.09
CA PHE A 29 10.24 -8.49 -1.75
C PHE A 29 9.89 -9.97 -1.61
N SER A 30 10.87 -10.86 -1.50
CA SER A 30 10.62 -12.31 -1.37
C SER A 30 10.23 -12.72 0.05
N GLN A 31 10.53 -11.90 1.06
CA GLN A 31 10.17 -12.13 2.46
C GLN A 31 9.21 -11.03 2.95
N PRO A 32 7.93 -11.37 3.21
CA PRO A 32 6.91 -10.38 3.57
C PRO A 32 7.26 -9.58 4.82
N VAL A 33 7.86 -10.25 5.79
CA VAL A 33 8.26 -9.67 7.09
C VAL A 33 9.23 -8.52 6.90
N VAL A 34 10.20 -8.65 6.00
CA VAL A 34 11.21 -7.60 5.77
C VAL A 34 10.56 -6.34 5.22
N LEU A 35 9.64 -6.50 4.27
CA LEU A 35 8.88 -5.37 3.72
C LEU A 35 8.01 -4.71 4.81
N GLY A 36 7.25 -5.50 5.57
CA GLY A 36 6.40 -4.97 6.65
C GLY A 36 7.20 -4.23 7.72
N VAL A 37 8.37 -4.74 8.09
CA VAL A 37 9.28 -4.11 9.04
C VAL A 37 9.79 -2.76 8.54
N LEU A 38 10.11 -2.63 7.24
CA LEU A 38 10.51 -1.34 6.67
C LEU A 38 9.41 -0.28 6.77
N PHE A 39 8.17 -0.64 6.43
CA PHE A 39 7.02 0.27 6.54
C PHE A 39 6.73 0.65 7.99
N PHE A 40 6.71 -0.34 8.87
CA PHE A 40 6.59 -0.13 10.31
C PHE A 40 7.65 0.86 10.82
N THR A 41 8.91 0.68 10.43
CA THR A 41 10.03 1.54 10.83
C THR A 41 9.83 2.99 10.41
N ILE A 42 9.45 3.20 9.14
CA ILE A 42 9.26 4.55 8.60
C ILE A 42 8.16 5.27 9.38
N ILE A 43 7.03 4.60 9.61
CA ILE A 43 5.82 5.19 10.15
C ILE A 43 5.87 5.34 11.68
N HIS A 44 6.35 4.32 12.39
CA HIS A 44 6.20 4.22 13.84
C HIS A 44 7.51 4.43 14.61
N LEU A 45 8.65 4.58 13.94
CA LEU A 45 9.93 4.87 14.59
C LEU A 45 10.60 6.12 14.01
N LEU A 46 10.85 6.15 12.69
CA LEU A 46 11.54 7.25 12.03
C LEU A 46 10.72 8.53 12.07
N LEU A 47 9.43 8.46 11.74
CA LEU A 47 8.61 9.67 11.74
C LEU A 47 8.41 10.26 13.15
N PRO A 48 8.09 9.49 14.20
CA PRO A 48 8.07 10.03 15.56
C PRO A 48 9.40 10.66 15.98
N LEU A 49 10.53 10.05 15.61
CA LEU A 49 11.85 10.63 15.85
C LEU A 49 12.00 12.01 15.18
N LEU A 50 11.58 12.14 13.92
CA LEU A 50 11.60 13.40 13.19
C LEU A 50 10.63 14.44 13.80
N GLN A 51 9.44 14.02 14.25
CA GLN A 51 8.49 14.91 14.90
C GLN A 51 9.03 15.47 16.21
N ILE A 52 9.68 14.62 17.02
CA ILE A 52 10.33 15.04 18.28
C ILE A 52 11.51 15.97 18.00
N ASN A 53 12.32 15.68 16.97
CA ASN A 53 13.48 16.51 16.64
C ASN A 53 13.12 17.91 16.17
N GLU A 54 12.05 18.03 15.37
CA GLU A 54 11.59 19.32 14.83
C GLU A 54 10.52 20.00 15.68
N ASP A 55 10.15 19.41 16.82
CA ASP A 55 9.05 19.87 17.68
C ASP A 55 7.77 20.15 16.90
N TYR A 56 7.37 19.19 16.06
CA TYR A 56 6.26 19.33 15.13
C TYR A 56 5.25 18.20 15.24
N TYR A 57 4.11 18.55 15.82
CA TYR A 57 2.89 17.75 15.89
C TYR A 57 1.75 18.48 15.17
N ARG A 58 0.80 17.72 14.60
CA ARG A 58 -0.33 18.25 13.82
C ARG A 58 -1.53 18.60 14.67
N TYR A 59 -1.77 17.86 15.75
CA TYR A 59 -3.02 17.94 16.51
C TYR A 59 -2.87 18.75 17.79
N GLN A 60 -1.71 18.68 18.44
CA GLN A 60 -1.41 19.35 19.71
C GLN A 60 0.00 19.94 19.63
N THR A 61 0.33 20.92 20.48
CA THR A 61 1.66 21.53 20.49
C THR A 61 2.69 20.58 21.10
N GLU A 62 2.33 19.88 22.15
CA GLU A 62 3.19 18.97 22.91
C GLU A 62 2.38 17.76 23.36
N TYR A 63 3.07 16.63 23.53
CA TYR A 63 2.53 15.41 24.16
C TYR A 63 3.39 15.08 25.39
N ALA A 64 2.79 14.51 26.43
CA ALA A 64 3.50 14.04 27.59
C ALA A 64 4.51 12.94 27.22
N LEU A 65 5.71 13.01 27.81
CA LEU A 65 6.79 12.07 27.53
C LEU A 65 6.36 10.61 27.73
N LEU A 66 5.58 10.33 28.77
CA LEU A 66 5.06 9.00 29.08
C LEU A 66 4.18 8.46 27.95
N THR A 67 3.29 9.29 27.39
CA THR A 67 2.43 8.94 26.25
C THR A 67 3.25 8.55 25.03
N ILE A 68 4.29 9.34 24.73
CA ILE A 68 5.19 9.05 23.61
C ILE A 68 5.89 7.69 23.83
N ILE A 69 6.44 7.43 25.02
CA ILE A 69 7.08 6.15 25.35
C ILE A 69 6.08 5.00 25.19
N LEU A 70 4.90 5.14 25.80
CA LEU A 70 3.88 4.11 25.80
C LEU A 70 3.41 3.77 24.39
N SER A 71 3.16 4.78 23.55
CA SER A 71 2.73 4.58 22.15
C SER A 71 3.74 3.76 21.35
N ILE A 72 5.04 4.06 21.49
CA ILE A 72 6.14 3.36 20.79
C ILE A 72 6.24 1.93 21.32
N VAL A 73 6.25 1.73 22.64
CA VAL A 73 6.32 0.39 23.25
C VAL A 73 5.15 -0.48 22.79
N LEU A 74 3.93 0.06 22.77
CA LEU A 74 2.74 -0.67 22.35
C LEU A 74 2.82 -1.12 20.89
N VAL A 75 3.16 -0.22 19.95
CA VAL A 75 3.25 -0.60 18.53
C VAL A 75 4.43 -1.52 18.25
N VAL A 76 5.56 -1.37 18.94
CA VAL A 76 6.71 -2.29 18.84
C VAL A 76 6.34 -3.67 19.36
N LEU A 77 5.65 -3.76 20.50
CA LEU A 77 5.15 -5.03 21.03
C LEU A 77 4.16 -5.69 20.07
N GLY A 78 3.16 -4.94 19.59
CA GLY A 78 2.18 -5.44 18.62
C GLY A 78 2.84 -5.92 17.33
N GLN A 79 3.84 -5.19 16.84
CA GLN A 79 4.63 -5.59 15.66
C GLN A 79 5.47 -6.84 15.92
N PHE A 80 6.12 -6.92 17.08
CA PHE A 80 6.88 -8.09 17.48
C PHE A 80 5.99 -9.34 17.52
N LEU A 81 4.81 -9.24 18.11
CA LEU A 81 3.82 -10.33 18.14
C LEU A 81 3.37 -10.70 16.73
N PHE A 82 3.03 -9.71 15.88
CA PHE A 82 2.71 -9.98 14.48
C PHE A 82 3.82 -10.78 13.78
N MET A 83 5.08 -10.35 13.93
CA MET A 83 6.25 -11.01 13.34
C MET A 83 6.46 -12.43 13.88
N LEU A 84 6.31 -12.64 15.19
CA LEU A 84 6.50 -13.93 15.84
C LEU A 84 5.53 -14.99 15.28
N PHE A 85 4.29 -14.60 15.00
CA PHE A 85 3.28 -15.51 14.47
C PHE A 85 3.35 -15.66 12.95
N ILE A 86 3.56 -14.58 12.19
CA ILE A 86 3.59 -14.66 10.73
C ILE A 86 4.81 -15.43 10.20
N THR A 87 5.92 -15.43 10.94
CA THR A 87 7.14 -16.19 10.59
C THR A 87 6.98 -17.71 10.76
N ARG A 88 5.93 -18.18 11.42
CA ARG A 88 5.57 -19.62 11.47
C ARG A 88 5.11 -20.16 10.12
N PHE A 89 4.74 -19.27 9.20
CA PHE A 89 4.34 -19.64 7.85
C PHE A 89 5.54 -19.52 6.90
N ASN A 90 5.76 -20.56 6.07
CA ASN A 90 6.84 -20.57 5.08
C ASN A 90 6.46 -19.72 3.86
N LEU A 91 6.69 -18.41 3.96
CA LEU A 91 6.36 -17.42 2.92
C LEU A 91 7.61 -16.95 2.18
N ASP A 92 8.27 -17.86 1.45
CA ASP A 92 9.42 -17.54 0.59
C ASP A 92 9.01 -17.48 -0.89
N TYR A 93 8.69 -16.28 -1.36
CA TYR A 93 8.22 -16.07 -2.72
C TYR A 93 9.33 -16.25 -3.77
N TYR A 94 10.60 -16.08 -3.41
CA TYR A 94 11.69 -16.36 -4.36
C TYR A 94 11.70 -17.84 -4.71
N LYS A 95 11.67 -18.73 -3.71
CA LYS A 95 11.56 -20.18 -3.94
C LYS A 95 10.29 -20.53 -4.69
N LEU A 96 9.16 -19.91 -4.34
CA LEU A 96 7.86 -20.17 -4.96
C LEU A 96 7.86 -19.98 -6.49
N PHE A 97 8.57 -18.94 -6.98
CA PHE A 97 8.61 -18.60 -8.41
C PHE A 97 9.85 -19.15 -9.13
N LYS A 98 10.96 -19.40 -8.44
CA LYS A 98 12.22 -19.87 -9.05
C LYS A 98 12.06 -21.18 -9.83
N ASP A 99 11.29 -22.11 -9.27
CA ASP A 99 11.14 -23.47 -9.79
C ASP A 99 9.82 -23.66 -10.56
N LEU A 100 9.06 -22.57 -10.76
CA LEU A 100 7.77 -22.62 -11.42
C LEU A 100 7.93 -22.73 -12.94
N GLN A 101 7.46 -23.84 -13.50
CA GLN A 101 7.35 -24.02 -14.94
C GLN A 101 5.93 -23.66 -15.38
N VAL A 102 5.82 -22.76 -16.37
CA VAL A 102 4.53 -22.27 -16.86
C VAL A 102 4.45 -22.50 -18.35
N SER A 103 3.32 -23.03 -18.80
CA SER A 103 3.12 -23.28 -20.23
C SER A 103 2.89 -21.97 -21.00
N ASP A 104 3.41 -21.88 -22.21
CA ASP A 104 3.14 -20.76 -23.13
C ASP A 104 1.63 -20.57 -23.40
N ARG A 105 0.83 -21.64 -23.30
CA ARG A 105 -0.64 -21.59 -23.43
C ARG A 105 -1.28 -20.82 -22.28
N GLU A 106 -0.83 -21.05 -21.05
CA GLU A 106 -1.28 -20.33 -19.86
C GLU A 106 -0.92 -18.84 -19.98
N ILE A 107 0.34 -18.52 -20.32
CA ILE A 107 0.78 -17.13 -20.54
C ILE A 107 -0.05 -16.43 -21.62
N LYS A 108 -0.31 -17.09 -22.76
CA LYS A 108 -1.17 -16.53 -23.83
C LYS A 108 -2.57 -16.17 -23.33
N ARG A 109 -3.19 -17.07 -22.55
CA ARG A 109 -4.52 -16.82 -21.96
C ARG A 109 -4.49 -15.68 -20.96
N MET A 110 -3.48 -15.64 -20.09
CA MET A 110 -3.30 -14.57 -19.11
C MET A 110 -3.10 -13.21 -19.79
N LEU A 111 -2.31 -13.15 -20.87
CA LEU A 111 -2.13 -11.92 -21.65
C LEU A 111 -3.44 -11.48 -22.32
N PHE A 112 -4.19 -12.41 -22.92
CA PHE A 112 -5.45 -12.08 -23.57
C PHE A 112 -6.51 -11.57 -22.59
N VAL A 113 -6.76 -12.32 -21.51
CA VAL A 113 -7.77 -11.92 -20.50
C VAL A 113 -7.31 -10.70 -19.71
N GLY A 114 -6.01 -10.62 -19.39
CA GLY A 114 -5.41 -9.43 -18.80
C GLY A 114 -5.56 -8.19 -19.69
N PHE A 115 -5.50 -8.33 -21.01
CA PHE A 115 -5.78 -7.22 -21.93
C PHE A 115 -7.24 -6.78 -21.86
N LEU A 116 -8.21 -7.70 -21.75
CA LEU A 116 -9.62 -7.35 -21.55
C LEU A 116 -9.83 -6.61 -20.21
N VAL A 117 -9.19 -7.07 -19.13
CA VAL A 117 -9.17 -6.38 -17.84
C VAL A 117 -8.57 -4.98 -17.97
N PHE A 118 -7.46 -4.83 -18.70
CA PHE A 118 -6.84 -3.55 -18.96
C PHE A 118 -7.79 -2.59 -19.68
N LEU A 119 -8.54 -3.06 -20.68
CA LEU A 119 -9.52 -2.22 -21.41
C LEU A 119 -10.61 -1.67 -20.47
N VAL A 120 -11.11 -2.50 -19.55
CA VAL A 120 -12.08 -2.05 -18.52
C VAL A 120 -11.44 -0.98 -17.63
N GLY A 121 -10.24 -1.24 -17.11
CA GLY A 121 -9.52 -0.27 -16.29
C GLY A 121 -9.24 1.04 -17.05
N PHE A 122 -8.84 0.94 -18.32
CA PHE A 122 -8.54 2.07 -19.19
C PHE A 122 -9.78 2.95 -19.39
N TYR A 123 -10.93 2.34 -19.70
CA TYR A 123 -12.20 3.05 -19.85
C TYR A 123 -12.55 3.86 -18.61
N PHE A 124 -12.47 3.25 -17.42
CA PHE A 124 -12.77 3.95 -16.17
C PHE A 124 -11.74 5.03 -15.81
N SER A 125 -10.45 4.77 -16.06
CA SER A 125 -9.41 5.79 -15.93
C SER A 125 -9.66 6.98 -16.86
N TYR A 126 -10.03 6.74 -18.13
CA TYR A 126 -10.38 7.77 -19.09
C TYR A 126 -11.58 8.62 -18.63
N GLN A 127 -12.66 7.98 -18.19
CA GLN A 127 -13.84 8.68 -17.66
C GLN A 127 -13.48 9.58 -16.47
N ASN A 128 -12.67 9.08 -15.55
CA ASN A 128 -12.21 9.86 -14.40
C ASN A 128 -11.29 11.02 -14.83
N LEU A 129 -10.38 10.78 -15.77
CA LEU A 129 -9.51 11.83 -16.31
C LEU A 129 -10.30 12.92 -17.03
N SER A 130 -11.32 12.56 -17.80
CA SER A 130 -12.21 13.52 -18.47
C SER A 130 -12.83 14.49 -17.45
N ILE A 131 -13.31 13.99 -16.32
CA ILE A 131 -13.86 14.83 -15.22
C ILE A 131 -12.77 15.72 -14.61
N ILE A 132 -11.59 15.16 -14.32
CA ILE A 132 -10.47 15.93 -13.73
C ILE A 132 -10.06 17.07 -14.67
N LEU A 133 -10.00 16.82 -15.98
CA LEU A 133 -9.60 17.80 -16.98
C LEU A 133 -10.71 18.82 -17.24
N SER A 134 -11.99 18.43 -17.22
CA SER A 134 -13.11 19.35 -17.46
C SER A 134 -13.29 20.36 -16.33
N VAL A 135 -13.07 19.95 -15.08
CA VAL A 135 -13.15 20.84 -13.90
C VAL A 135 -11.84 21.59 -13.68
N GLY A 136 -10.73 21.06 -14.19
CA GLY A 136 -9.38 21.53 -13.93
C GLY A 136 -8.74 20.80 -12.73
N VAL A 137 -7.49 20.39 -12.90
CA VAL A 137 -6.75 19.56 -11.92
C VAL A 137 -6.70 20.22 -10.54
N THR A 138 -6.49 21.54 -10.47
CA THR A 138 -6.40 22.26 -9.20
C THR A 138 -7.71 22.24 -8.43
N GLU A 139 -8.83 22.52 -9.11
CA GLU A 139 -10.15 22.55 -8.46
C GLU A 139 -10.61 21.15 -8.06
N TYR A 140 -10.37 20.15 -8.93
CA TYR A 140 -10.61 18.75 -8.60
C TYR A 140 -9.86 18.32 -7.33
N LEU A 141 -8.58 18.68 -7.20
CA LEU A 141 -7.77 18.29 -6.03
C LEU A 141 -8.18 19.01 -4.75
N ARG A 142 -8.79 20.20 -4.85
CA ARG A 142 -9.31 20.95 -3.72
C ARG A 142 -10.51 20.25 -3.08
N ASP A 143 -11.37 19.61 -3.88
CA ASP A 143 -12.59 18.98 -3.40
C ASP A 143 -12.86 17.58 -3.97
N ARG A 144 -11.80 16.76 -4.04
CA ARG A 144 -11.85 15.41 -4.63
C ARG A 144 -12.89 14.49 -3.99
N ILE A 145 -13.22 14.71 -2.71
CA ILE A 145 -14.17 13.86 -1.96
C ILE A 145 -15.57 14.10 -2.49
N SER A 146 -15.96 15.36 -2.70
CA SER A 146 -17.26 15.72 -3.27
C SER A 146 -17.37 15.25 -4.72
N PHE A 147 -16.35 15.47 -5.55
CA PHE A 147 -16.35 14.97 -6.94
C PHE A 147 -16.38 13.45 -7.06
N GLY A 148 -15.87 12.73 -6.05
CA GLY A 148 -15.90 11.27 -5.96
C GLY A 148 -17.18 10.70 -5.35
N GLN A 149 -18.07 11.54 -4.81
CA GLN A 149 -19.30 11.09 -4.17
C GLN A 149 -20.19 10.34 -5.16
N GLY A 150 -20.68 9.17 -4.76
CA GLY A 150 -21.47 8.28 -5.62
C GLY A 150 -20.69 7.53 -6.70
N LYS A 151 -19.42 7.90 -6.97
CA LYS A 151 -18.56 7.30 -8.01
C LYS A 151 -17.53 6.32 -7.47
N GLY A 152 -17.68 5.85 -6.22
CA GLY A 152 -16.68 5.02 -5.54
C GLY A 152 -16.23 3.80 -6.36
N ILE A 153 -17.17 3.01 -6.88
CA ILE A 153 -16.86 1.82 -7.68
C ILE A 153 -16.15 2.20 -9.00
N GLN A 154 -16.60 3.28 -9.66
CA GLN A 154 -16.00 3.80 -10.89
C GLN A 154 -14.52 4.19 -10.69
N LEU A 155 -14.21 4.85 -9.56
CA LEU A 155 -12.84 5.21 -9.18
C LEU A 155 -11.99 3.97 -8.86
N LEU A 156 -12.59 2.92 -8.31
CA LEU A 156 -11.88 1.69 -7.98
C LEU A 156 -11.53 0.87 -9.22
N PHE A 157 -12.39 0.81 -10.25
CA PHE A 157 -12.07 0.06 -11.48
C PHE A 157 -10.85 0.59 -12.25
N ALA A 158 -10.52 1.89 -12.11
CA ALA A 158 -9.28 2.43 -12.66
C ALA A 158 -8.02 1.69 -12.15
N HIS A 159 -8.09 1.04 -10.98
CA HIS A 159 -7.00 0.24 -10.41
C HIS A 159 -6.66 -1.00 -11.24
N TRP A 160 -7.57 -1.43 -12.12
CA TRP A 160 -7.31 -2.55 -13.02
C TRP A 160 -6.21 -2.24 -14.04
N THR A 161 -5.91 -0.96 -14.29
CA THR A 161 -4.77 -0.58 -15.15
C THR A 161 -3.43 -0.96 -14.53
N TYR A 162 -3.20 -0.72 -13.24
CA TYR A 162 -1.91 -1.12 -12.65
C TYR A 162 -1.87 -2.60 -12.28
N VAL A 163 -3.01 -3.21 -11.94
CA VAL A 163 -3.10 -4.68 -11.75
C VAL A 163 -2.74 -5.38 -13.06
N SER A 164 -3.21 -4.88 -14.19
CA SER A 164 -2.84 -5.41 -15.52
C SER A 164 -1.36 -5.21 -15.80
N ALA A 165 -0.78 -4.04 -15.46
CA ALA A 165 0.66 -3.81 -15.59
C ALA A 165 1.48 -4.84 -14.80
N PHE A 166 1.07 -5.13 -13.57
CA PHE A 166 1.66 -6.17 -12.72
C PHE A 166 1.54 -7.57 -13.34
N ILE A 167 0.38 -7.91 -13.90
CA ILE A 167 0.18 -9.21 -14.55
C ILE A 167 1.08 -9.33 -15.79
N PHE A 168 1.12 -8.30 -16.64
CA PHE A 168 1.90 -8.31 -17.86
C PHE A 168 3.40 -8.39 -17.60
N ILE A 169 3.92 -7.68 -16.59
CA ILE A 169 5.35 -7.76 -16.26
C ILE A 169 5.74 -9.15 -15.72
N PHE A 170 4.86 -9.81 -14.97
CA PHE A 170 5.08 -11.19 -14.55
C PHE A 170 5.07 -12.15 -15.74
N CYS A 171 4.11 -11.99 -16.66
CA CYS A 171 4.08 -12.75 -17.92
C CYS A 171 5.34 -12.53 -18.76
N TYR A 172 5.91 -11.32 -18.77
CA TYR A 172 7.16 -11.01 -19.47
C TYR A 172 8.32 -11.88 -18.93
N TYR A 173 8.46 -12.00 -17.61
CA TYR A 173 9.51 -12.82 -17.00
C TYR A 173 9.29 -14.32 -17.17
N MET A 174 8.03 -14.76 -17.16
CA MET A 174 7.66 -16.19 -17.25
C MET A 174 7.49 -16.71 -18.69
N ALA A 175 7.46 -15.84 -19.69
CA ALA A 175 7.28 -16.23 -21.09
C ALA A 175 8.47 -17.05 -21.62
N GLY A 176 8.18 -18.25 -22.15
CA GLY A 176 9.16 -19.14 -22.77
C GLY A 176 9.63 -18.67 -24.15
N THR A 177 8.74 -18.00 -24.91
CA THR A 177 9.05 -17.52 -26.27
C THR A 177 9.27 -16.01 -26.35
N LYS A 178 10.20 -15.59 -27.22
CA LYS A 178 10.52 -14.17 -27.47
C LYS A 178 9.29 -13.35 -27.89
N LYS A 179 8.41 -13.93 -28.71
CA LYS A 179 7.17 -13.29 -29.18
C LYS A 179 6.22 -12.96 -28.04
N LEU A 180 6.01 -13.89 -27.10
CA LEU A 180 5.17 -13.65 -25.92
C LEU A 180 5.81 -12.62 -24.98
N ARG A 181 7.13 -12.70 -24.80
CA ARG A 181 7.88 -11.74 -24.01
C ARG A 181 7.71 -10.31 -24.53
N ILE A 182 7.88 -10.08 -25.84
CA ILE A 182 7.70 -8.75 -26.44
C ILE A 182 6.26 -8.26 -26.26
N ARG A 183 5.25 -9.11 -26.51
CA ARG A 183 3.84 -8.75 -26.31
C ARG A 183 3.55 -8.35 -24.86
N ALA A 184 4.04 -9.13 -23.91
CA ALA A 184 3.91 -8.85 -22.48
C ALA A 184 4.58 -7.52 -22.09
N LEU A 185 5.76 -7.23 -22.65
CA LEU A 185 6.47 -5.97 -22.40
C LEU A 185 5.68 -4.76 -22.92
N ILE A 186 5.20 -4.80 -24.17
CA ILE A 186 4.42 -3.72 -24.76
C ILE A 186 3.16 -3.45 -23.93
N LEU A 187 2.42 -4.50 -23.59
CA LEU A 187 1.22 -4.39 -22.75
C LEU A 187 1.56 -3.84 -21.36
N SER A 188 2.67 -4.27 -20.75
CA SER A 188 3.13 -3.74 -19.47
C SER A 188 3.43 -2.25 -19.54
N ILE A 189 4.11 -1.78 -20.59
CA ILE A 189 4.46 -0.35 -20.79
C ILE A 189 3.20 0.49 -20.98
N LEU A 190 2.27 0.05 -21.83
CA LEU A 190 0.99 0.74 -22.06
C LEU A 190 0.17 0.85 -20.77
N SER A 191 0.06 -0.26 -20.05
CA SER A 191 -0.68 -0.33 -18.79
C SER A 191 -0.05 0.52 -17.69
N PHE A 192 1.28 0.51 -17.58
CA PHE A 192 2.03 1.37 -16.67
C PHE A 192 1.87 2.86 -17.01
N GLY A 193 2.02 3.23 -18.29
CA GLY A 193 1.87 4.61 -18.75
C GLY A 193 0.49 5.18 -18.43
N MET A 194 -0.57 4.42 -18.71
CA MET A 194 -1.94 4.83 -18.37
C MET A 194 -2.14 4.97 -16.86
N SER A 195 -1.63 4.01 -16.07
CA SER A 195 -1.74 4.04 -14.61
C SER A 195 -1.03 5.26 -14.02
N MET A 196 0.20 5.53 -14.49
CA MET A 196 0.99 6.70 -14.09
C MET A 196 0.25 7.99 -14.41
N LEU A 197 -0.25 8.15 -15.64
CA LEU A 197 -1.01 9.34 -16.05
C LEU A 197 -2.23 9.56 -15.15
N TYR A 198 -3.04 8.51 -14.95
CA TYR A 198 -4.24 8.58 -14.12
C TYR A 198 -3.92 8.98 -12.68
N TYR A 199 -3.03 8.26 -12.01
CA TYR A 199 -2.76 8.52 -10.60
C TYR A 199 -1.96 9.79 -10.34
N PHE A 200 -1.17 10.24 -11.32
CA PHE A 200 -0.47 11.52 -11.24
C PHE A 200 -1.48 12.67 -11.23
N LEU A 201 -2.42 12.69 -12.19
CA LEU A 201 -3.46 13.72 -12.29
C LEU A 201 -4.47 13.65 -11.13
N ASN A 202 -4.78 12.44 -10.64
CA ASN A 202 -5.59 12.24 -9.43
C ASN A 202 -4.81 12.52 -8.12
N SER A 203 -3.54 12.91 -8.20
CA SER A 203 -2.63 13.14 -7.06
C SER A 203 -2.61 12.01 -6.01
N ASN A 204 -2.76 10.77 -6.47
CA ASN A 204 -2.79 9.58 -5.61
C ASN A 204 -1.39 8.94 -5.53
N ARG A 205 -0.50 9.61 -4.80
CA ARG A 205 0.91 9.22 -4.62
C ARG A 205 1.06 7.80 -4.08
N ASN A 206 0.18 7.40 -3.17
CA ASN A 206 0.19 6.07 -2.56
C ASN A 206 -0.03 4.97 -3.61
N SER A 207 -0.91 5.20 -4.59
CA SER A 207 -1.17 4.19 -5.64
C SER A 207 -0.02 4.08 -6.63
N ILE A 208 0.63 5.21 -6.99
CA ILE A 208 1.86 5.21 -7.78
C ILE A 208 2.94 4.41 -7.07
N PHE A 209 3.18 4.73 -5.80
CA PHE A 209 4.21 4.08 -5.00
C PHE A 209 3.98 2.57 -4.87
N ILE A 210 2.74 2.15 -4.61
CA ILE A 210 2.37 0.73 -4.53
C ILE A 210 2.53 0.02 -5.87
N MET A 211 2.14 0.65 -6.98
CA MET A 211 2.39 0.09 -8.30
C MET A 211 3.89 -0.11 -8.54
N LEU A 212 4.73 0.87 -8.19
CA LEU A 212 6.19 0.74 -8.31
C LEU A 212 6.75 -0.39 -7.43
N LEU A 213 6.23 -0.58 -6.21
CA LEU A 213 6.61 -1.72 -5.38
C LEU A 213 6.19 -3.07 -5.98
N LEU A 214 5.01 -3.14 -6.59
CA LEU A 214 4.53 -4.36 -7.25
C LEU A 214 5.39 -4.72 -8.47
N LEU A 215 5.67 -3.75 -9.34
CA LEU A 215 6.50 -3.94 -10.53
C LEU A 215 7.97 -4.21 -10.17
N GLY A 216 8.50 -3.44 -9.20
CA GLY A 216 9.83 -3.65 -8.64
C GLY A 216 9.95 -5.03 -8.02
N GLY A 217 8.98 -5.44 -7.19
CA GLY A 217 8.94 -6.76 -6.57
C GLY A 217 8.89 -7.90 -7.59
N ALA A 218 8.11 -7.75 -8.66
CA ALA A 218 8.10 -8.69 -9.78
C ALA A 218 9.50 -8.82 -10.40
N TRP A 219 10.18 -7.71 -10.65
CA TRP A 219 11.55 -7.71 -11.19
C TRP A 219 12.55 -8.34 -10.21
N PHE A 220 12.52 -7.94 -8.94
CA PHE A 220 13.45 -8.44 -7.92
C PHE A 220 13.33 -9.95 -7.76
N ILE A 221 12.12 -10.50 -7.66
CA ILE A 221 11.93 -11.94 -7.46
C ILE A 221 12.37 -12.76 -8.68
N ASN A 222 12.10 -12.27 -9.89
CA ASN A 222 12.46 -13.00 -11.11
C ASN A 222 13.96 -12.84 -11.47
N ASN A 223 14.68 -11.90 -10.86
CA ASN A 223 16.10 -11.71 -11.08
C ASN A 223 16.94 -12.59 -10.12
N ARG A 224 17.38 -13.75 -10.60
CA ARG A 224 18.23 -14.69 -9.83
C ARG A 224 19.46 -14.02 -9.21
N SER A 225 20.07 -13.07 -9.91
CA SER A 225 21.25 -12.36 -9.43
C SER A 225 20.97 -11.43 -8.24
N LEU A 226 19.72 -11.16 -7.87
CA LEU A 226 19.37 -10.31 -6.73
C LEU A 226 18.91 -11.11 -5.50
N ASN A 227 18.70 -12.42 -5.66
CA ASN A 227 18.24 -13.35 -4.62
C ASN A 227 19.31 -14.38 -4.24
N THR A 228 20.58 -13.97 -4.38
CA THR A 228 21.74 -14.74 -3.94
C THR A 228 22.52 -13.88 -2.94
N LYS A 229 23.36 -14.52 -2.13
CA LYS A 229 24.20 -13.83 -1.15
C LYS A 229 24.92 -12.64 -1.81
N ALA A 230 24.84 -11.47 -1.18
CA ALA A 230 25.32 -10.22 -1.76
C ALA A 230 26.82 -10.28 -2.06
N ASN A 231 27.20 -10.08 -3.33
CA ASN A 231 28.58 -9.92 -3.77
C ASN A 231 28.92 -8.43 -4.04
N LYS A 232 30.20 -8.10 -4.17
CA LYS A 232 30.67 -6.71 -4.37
C LYS A 232 30.01 -6.01 -5.57
N LYS A 233 29.73 -6.74 -6.66
CA LYS A 233 29.08 -6.20 -7.86
C LYS A 233 27.60 -5.91 -7.62
N GLN A 234 26.90 -6.80 -6.92
CA GLN A 234 25.51 -6.59 -6.50
C GLN A 234 25.41 -5.41 -5.54
N MET A 235 26.32 -5.29 -4.56
CA MET A 235 26.35 -4.16 -3.63
C MET A 235 26.49 -2.82 -4.35
N LYS A 236 27.32 -2.73 -5.40
CA LYS A 236 27.41 -1.53 -6.25
C LYS A 236 26.08 -1.21 -6.96
N ARG A 237 25.39 -2.22 -7.50
CA ARG A 237 24.07 -2.03 -8.13
C ARG A 237 23.01 -1.60 -7.13
N ILE A 238 22.99 -2.22 -5.96
CA ILE A 238 22.10 -1.89 -4.85
C ILE A 238 22.33 -0.44 -4.43
N LEU A 239 23.59 -0.05 -4.20
CA LEU A 239 23.95 1.32 -3.86
C LEU A 239 23.50 2.30 -4.94
N LEU A 240 23.75 1.99 -6.22
CA LEU A 240 23.29 2.82 -7.34
C LEU A 240 21.76 2.97 -7.34
N MET A 241 21.01 1.89 -7.09
CA MET A 241 19.55 1.96 -6.98
C MET A 241 19.10 2.86 -5.82
N PHE A 242 19.72 2.74 -4.64
CA PHE A 242 19.42 3.61 -3.51
C PHE A 242 19.75 5.07 -3.81
N VAL A 243 20.87 5.34 -4.49
CA VAL A 243 21.23 6.69 -4.94
C VAL A 243 20.18 7.24 -5.92
N LEU A 244 19.75 6.45 -6.91
CA LEU A 244 18.73 6.87 -7.87
C LEU A 244 17.38 7.14 -7.19
N VAL A 245 16.98 6.30 -6.24
CA VAL A 245 15.76 6.53 -5.43
C VAL A 245 15.91 7.80 -4.58
N GLY A 246 17.08 8.03 -3.98
CA GLY A 246 17.37 9.25 -3.23
C GLY A 246 17.29 10.51 -4.10
N VAL A 247 17.88 10.49 -5.30
CA VAL A 247 17.79 11.59 -6.27
C VAL A 247 16.34 11.81 -6.70
N ALA A 248 15.60 10.76 -7.04
CA ALA A 248 14.19 10.88 -7.40
C ALA A 248 13.37 11.48 -6.26
N PHE A 249 13.62 11.06 -5.02
CA PHE A 249 12.96 11.60 -3.83
C PHE A 249 13.25 13.10 -3.66
N ILE A 250 14.51 13.53 -3.81
CA ILE A 250 14.90 14.95 -3.75
C ILE A 250 14.19 15.75 -4.85
N LEU A 251 14.14 15.24 -6.08
CA LEU A 251 13.45 15.89 -7.19
C LEU A 251 11.94 16.03 -6.92
N PHE A 252 11.27 14.97 -6.48
CA PHE A 252 9.85 15.02 -6.13
C PHE A 252 9.57 15.95 -4.94
N PHE A 253 10.49 15.99 -3.97
CA PHE A 253 10.40 16.91 -2.84
C PHE A 253 10.48 18.36 -3.30
N ASN A 254 11.42 18.70 -4.19
CA ASN A 254 11.58 20.04 -4.74
C ASN A 254 10.37 20.46 -5.59
N ILE A 255 9.84 19.58 -6.44
CA ILE A 255 8.59 19.83 -7.18
C ILE A 255 7.43 20.08 -6.23
N GLY A 256 7.35 19.31 -5.13
CA GLY A 256 6.36 19.52 -4.07
C GLY A 256 6.49 20.89 -3.43
N LYS A 257 7.72 21.32 -3.12
CA LYS A 257 8.02 22.64 -2.54
C LYS A 257 7.60 23.77 -3.47
N GLU A 258 7.95 23.72 -4.75
CA GLU A 258 7.55 24.72 -5.75
C GLU A 258 6.03 24.81 -5.89
N ARG A 259 5.34 23.66 -5.92
CA ARG A 259 3.88 23.63 -5.95
C ARG A 259 3.29 24.33 -4.73
N TYR A 260 3.84 24.10 -3.53
CA TYR A 260 3.39 24.83 -2.33
C TYR A 260 3.73 26.31 -2.37
N ALA A 261 4.88 26.71 -2.92
CA ALA A 261 5.26 28.12 -3.08
C ALA A 261 4.26 28.90 -3.93
N LEU A 262 3.75 28.29 -5.02
CA LEU A 262 2.69 28.88 -5.85
C LEU A 262 1.37 29.11 -5.09
N TYR A 263 1.07 28.29 -4.09
CA TYR A 263 -0.09 28.48 -3.21
C TYR A 263 0.20 29.39 -1.99
N ALA A 264 1.48 29.51 -1.62
CA ALA A 264 1.94 30.17 -0.40
C ALA A 264 2.17 31.68 -0.55
N SER A 265 1.75 32.32 -1.65
CA SER A 265 1.69 33.79 -1.74
C SER A 265 0.86 34.45 -0.61
N ARG A 266 0.20 33.64 0.26
CA ARG A 266 -0.47 34.07 1.50
C ARG A 266 -0.01 33.38 2.80
N HIS A 267 0.93 32.43 2.79
CA HIS A 267 1.27 31.64 3.99
C HIS A 267 2.78 31.64 4.24
N LYS A 268 3.20 31.99 5.47
CA LYS A 268 4.60 32.04 5.93
C LYS A 268 5.40 30.80 5.50
N GLU A 269 6.67 31.01 5.16
CA GLU A 269 7.61 29.93 4.88
C GLU A 269 7.56 28.88 5.99
N PHE A 270 7.33 27.62 5.61
CA PHE A 270 7.35 26.52 6.57
C PHE A 270 8.79 26.23 6.96
N LYS A 271 9.09 26.34 8.26
CA LYS A 271 10.41 26.01 8.84
C LYS A 271 10.83 24.56 8.56
N TYR A 272 9.88 23.63 8.35
CA TYR A 272 10.13 22.18 8.22
C TYR A 272 9.36 21.49 7.08
N PRO A 273 9.68 21.77 5.81
CA PRO A 273 8.91 21.25 4.66
C PRO A 273 8.97 19.73 4.52
N LEU A 274 10.10 19.10 4.88
CA LEU A 274 10.27 17.64 4.78
C LEU A 274 9.43 16.90 5.81
N VAL A 275 9.55 17.24 7.10
CA VAL A 275 8.79 16.60 8.18
C VAL A 275 7.30 16.79 7.97
N LYS A 276 6.85 17.98 7.57
CA LYS A 276 5.43 18.21 7.23
C LYS A 276 4.95 17.33 6.08
N SER A 277 5.75 17.18 5.01
CA SER A 277 5.41 16.32 3.87
C SER A 277 5.33 14.85 4.27
N LEU A 278 6.33 14.36 5.01
CA LEU A 278 6.36 12.99 5.54
C LEU A 278 5.22 12.73 6.52
N ASN A 279 4.90 13.69 7.39
CA ASN A 279 3.79 13.61 8.33
C ASN A 279 2.43 13.62 7.61
N GLY A 280 2.30 14.33 6.49
CA GLY A 280 1.12 14.22 5.62
C GLY A 280 0.91 12.81 5.02
N ALA A 281 1.99 12.07 4.74
CA ALA A 281 1.93 10.75 4.12
C ALA A 281 1.90 9.57 5.12
N PHE A 282 2.66 9.70 6.21
CA PHE A 282 2.98 8.63 7.16
C PHE A 282 2.71 9.03 8.63
N GLY A 283 2.10 10.19 8.87
CA GLY A 283 1.82 10.77 10.20
C GLY A 283 0.92 10.02 11.14
N ASN A 284 0.45 8.85 10.75
CA ASN A 284 -0.62 8.17 11.45
C ASN A 284 -0.21 7.63 12.82
N HIS A 285 1.08 7.61 13.18
CA HIS A 285 1.48 7.33 14.55
C HIS A 285 1.01 8.42 15.53
N GLU A 286 0.93 9.68 15.11
CA GLU A 286 0.43 10.76 15.97
C GLU A 286 -1.03 10.55 16.41
N ASN A 287 -1.82 9.82 15.61
CA ASN A 287 -3.18 9.45 15.98
C ASN A 287 -3.22 8.61 17.27
N ILE A 288 -2.22 7.74 17.46
CA ILE A 288 -2.07 6.88 18.64
C ILE A 288 -1.74 7.74 19.86
N LEU A 289 -0.82 8.71 19.70
CA LEU A 289 -0.48 9.68 20.75
C LEU A 289 -1.73 10.44 21.21
N TRP A 290 -2.45 11.03 20.27
CA TRP A 290 -3.66 11.80 20.57
C TRP A 290 -4.69 10.96 21.34
N MET A 291 -4.95 9.72 20.90
CA MET A 291 -5.90 8.82 21.58
C MET A 291 -5.42 8.29 22.94
N LEU A 292 -4.13 8.39 23.27
CA LEU A 292 -3.63 8.00 24.59
C LEU A 292 -3.79 9.13 25.62
N GLU A 293 -3.84 10.40 25.18
CA GLU A 293 -4.00 11.56 26.08
C GLU A 293 -5.42 12.10 26.14
N ASN A 294 -6.28 11.74 25.19
CA ASN A 294 -7.62 12.28 25.07
C ASN A 294 -8.64 11.15 25.15
N ASP A 295 -9.76 11.43 25.81
CA ASP A 295 -10.89 10.51 25.83
C ASP A 295 -11.53 10.40 24.45
N TYR A 296 -11.85 9.19 24.04
CA TYR A 296 -12.55 8.92 22.79
C TYR A 296 -13.47 7.71 22.94
N GLU A 297 -14.53 7.70 22.14
CA GLU A 297 -15.45 6.58 22.10
C GLU A 297 -14.86 5.45 21.25
N LYS A 298 -14.72 4.27 21.86
CA LYS A 298 -14.29 3.07 21.15
C LYS A 298 -15.33 2.69 20.09
N SER A 299 -14.86 2.38 18.90
CA SER A 299 -15.73 2.03 17.77
C SER A 299 -16.18 0.57 17.74
N TYR A 300 -15.64 -0.31 18.60
CA TYR A 300 -16.05 -1.71 18.76
C TYR A 300 -16.25 -2.51 17.46
N GLY A 301 -15.40 -2.28 16.46
CA GLY A 301 -15.42 -2.96 15.16
C GLY A 301 -16.23 -2.27 14.07
N GLN A 302 -16.93 -1.16 14.37
CA GLN A 302 -17.75 -0.44 13.39
C GLN A 302 -16.95 0.04 12.16
N THR A 303 -15.67 0.39 12.33
CA THR A 303 -14.84 0.84 11.19
C THR A 303 -14.46 -0.32 10.27
N TYR A 304 -14.31 -1.54 10.81
CA TYR A 304 -14.13 -2.75 10.01
C TYR A 304 -15.41 -3.14 9.28
N LEU A 305 -16.57 -3.06 9.96
CA LEU A 305 -17.88 -3.27 9.34
C LEU A 305 -18.14 -2.30 8.19
N ALA A 306 -17.62 -1.06 8.26
CA ALA A 306 -17.71 -0.11 7.16
C ALA A 306 -17.06 -0.63 5.87
N GLY A 307 -15.97 -1.40 5.96
CA GLY A 307 -15.33 -2.05 4.81
C GLY A 307 -16.29 -2.96 4.05
N TYR A 308 -17.00 -3.81 4.78
CA TYR A 308 -17.97 -4.75 4.21
C TYR A 308 -19.26 -4.05 3.75
N ALA A 309 -19.75 -3.08 4.53
CA ALA A 309 -20.93 -2.28 4.16
C ALA A 309 -20.66 -1.33 2.99
N ASN A 310 -19.42 -1.20 2.53
CA ASN A 310 -19.10 -0.23 1.49
C ASN A 310 -19.76 -0.57 0.14
N VAL A 311 -20.03 -1.86 -0.11
CA VAL A 311 -20.69 -2.33 -1.34
C VAL A 311 -22.13 -1.81 -1.49
N ILE A 312 -22.80 -1.47 -0.38
CA ILE A 312 -24.17 -0.97 -0.37
C ILE A 312 -24.13 0.56 -0.55
N PRO A 313 -24.68 1.15 -1.62
CA PRO A 313 -24.71 2.59 -1.80
C PRO A 313 -25.41 3.31 -0.64
N ARG A 314 -24.94 4.51 -0.26
CA ARG A 314 -25.59 5.32 0.80
C ARG A 314 -27.04 5.70 0.45
N LYS A 315 -27.43 5.67 -0.82
CA LYS A 315 -28.83 5.84 -1.24
C LYS A 315 -29.74 4.72 -0.69
N LEU A 316 -29.23 3.50 -0.58
CA LEU A 316 -29.96 2.35 -0.05
C LEU A 316 -29.79 2.20 1.46
N TRP A 317 -28.62 2.57 2.00
CA TRP A 317 -28.36 2.55 3.44
C TRP A 317 -27.68 3.85 3.89
N PRO A 318 -28.46 4.92 4.16
CA PRO A 318 -27.92 6.23 4.51
C PRO A 318 -27.03 6.22 5.76
N GLY A 319 -27.47 5.49 6.80
CA GLY A 319 -26.81 5.37 8.10
C GLY A 319 -25.69 4.33 8.19
N LYS A 320 -25.20 3.79 7.06
CA LYS A 320 -24.12 2.80 7.09
C LYS A 320 -22.85 3.37 7.74
N PRO A 321 -22.08 2.54 8.48
CA PRO A 321 -20.95 3.02 9.25
C PRO A 321 -19.90 3.72 8.38
N LEU A 322 -19.22 4.70 8.98
CA LEU A 322 -18.09 5.39 8.39
C LEU A 322 -16.80 4.62 8.66
N GLY A 323 -15.82 4.78 7.77
CA GLY A 323 -14.47 4.32 8.02
C GLY A 323 -13.82 5.06 9.20
N ALA A 324 -12.66 4.59 9.62
CA ALA A 324 -11.94 5.13 10.76
C ALA A 324 -11.45 6.57 10.54
N GLY A 325 -11.09 6.95 9.32
CA GLY A 325 -10.54 8.26 9.00
C GLY A 325 -11.49 9.42 9.30
N PRO A 326 -12.74 9.40 8.78
CA PRO A 326 -13.76 10.39 9.13
C PRO A 326 -14.08 10.47 10.62
N LYS A 327 -14.17 9.31 11.29
CA LYS A 327 -14.46 9.25 12.73
C LYS A 327 -13.35 9.89 13.56
N LEU A 328 -12.10 9.48 13.31
CA LEU A 328 -10.94 10.02 14.02
C LEU A 328 -10.80 11.53 13.78
N LYS A 329 -11.04 12.01 12.56
CA LYS A 329 -10.98 13.44 12.27
C LYS A 329 -12.02 14.22 13.09
N ASN A 330 -13.22 13.67 13.28
CA ASN A 330 -14.23 14.28 14.16
C ASN A 330 -13.95 14.12 15.66
N PHE A 331 -13.20 13.11 16.09
CA PHE A 331 -12.71 13.03 17.48
C PHE A 331 -11.71 14.16 17.76
N ILE A 332 -10.79 14.41 16.83
CA ILE A 332 -9.75 15.45 16.96
C ILE A 332 -10.34 16.86 16.76
N ASP A 333 -11.27 17.02 15.82
CA ASP A 333 -11.78 18.31 15.37
C ASP A 333 -13.27 18.18 15.00
N PRO A 334 -14.17 18.26 16.01
CA PRO A 334 -15.60 18.01 15.83
C PRO A 334 -16.23 18.87 14.72
N GLY A 335 -16.97 18.24 13.81
CA GLY A 335 -17.61 18.92 12.67
C GLY A 335 -16.74 19.07 11.42
N SER A 336 -15.50 18.57 11.45
CA SER A 336 -14.58 18.53 10.31
C SER A 336 -14.98 17.59 9.18
N TYR A 337 -15.79 16.56 9.49
CA TYR A 337 -16.36 15.67 8.50
C TYR A 337 -17.87 15.57 8.70
N VAL A 338 -18.62 16.11 7.73
CA VAL A 338 -20.09 16.05 7.71
C VAL A 338 -20.53 15.51 6.35
N LEU A 339 -21.34 14.45 6.36
CA LEU A 339 -21.83 13.82 5.13
C LEU A 339 -22.56 14.84 4.24
N GLY A 340 -22.18 14.90 2.96
CA GLY A 340 -22.79 15.80 1.97
C GLY A 340 -22.29 17.25 2.03
N ARG A 341 -21.37 17.59 2.93
CA ARG A 341 -20.71 18.90 2.95
C ARG A 341 -19.49 18.92 2.02
N ASP A 342 -19.28 20.05 1.35
CA ASP A 342 -18.07 20.27 0.56
C ASP A 342 -16.83 20.42 1.45
N ARG A 343 -15.64 20.14 0.88
CA ARG A 343 -14.34 20.33 1.54
C ARG A 343 -14.16 19.48 2.81
N ASN A 344 -14.80 18.32 2.86
CA ASN A 344 -14.56 17.32 3.90
C ASN A 344 -13.08 16.88 3.92
N SER A 345 -12.56 16.58 5.11
CA SER A 345 -11.23 16.03 5.28
C SER A 345 -11.27 14.69 6.04
N SER A 346 -10.40 13.76 5.68
CA SER A 346 -10.28 12.45 6.34
C SER A 346 -8.82 12.18 6.68
N LEU A 347 -8.61 11.45 7.77
CA LEU A 347 -7.29 11.02 8.21
C LEU A 347 -6.99 9.59 7.77
N THR A 348 -5.73 9.34 7.43
CA THR A 348 -5.22 7.98 7.31
C THR A 348 -4.97 7.44 8.70
N THR A 349 -5.57 6.31 9.04
CA THR A 349 -5.41 5.66 10.35
C THR A 349 -4.29 4.63 10.34
N GLY A 350 -4.27 3.72 9.35
CA GLY A 350 -3.37 2.57 9.37
C GLY A 350 -3.72 1.57 10.48
N PHE A 351 -3.01 0.45 10.47
CA PHE A 351 -3.36 -0.72 11.27
C PHE A 351 -3.47 -0.46 12.77
N PHE A 352 -2.41 0.02 13.42
CA PHE A 352 -2.39 0.15 14.88
C PHE A 352 -3.34 1.22 15.40
N THR A 353 -3.46 2.34 14.70
CA THR A 353 -4.45 3.38 15.02
C THR A 353 -5.85 2.81 15.00
N GLU A 354 -6.20 2.07 13.95
CA GLU A 354 -7.56 1.53 13.82
C GLU A 354 -7.84 0.44 14.86
N LEU A 355 -6.84 -0.35 15.25
CA LEU A 355 -6.96 -1.28 16.37
C LEU A 355 -7.25 -0.56 17.70
N GLN A 356 -6.53 0.52 17.98
CA GLN A 356 -6.77 1.34 19.17
C GLN A 356 -8.15 2.00 19.13
N MET A 357 -8.53 2.58 18.00
CA MET A 357 -9.85 3.18 17.84
C MET A 357 -11.00 2.20 18.12
N ASN A 358 -10.84 0.93 17.76
CA ASN A 358 -11.91 -0.07 17.95
C ASN A 358 -11.87 -0.72 19.33
N PHE A 359 -10.68 -1.02 19.87
CA PHE A 359 -10.54 -1.91 21.03
C PHE A 359 -9.60 -1.36 22.12
N GLY A 360 -9.10 -0.12 21.97
CA GLY A 360 -8.12 0.49 22.86
C GLY A 360 -6.76 -0.22 22.82
N VAL A 361 -5.99 -0.08 23.90
CA VAL A 361 -4.64 -0.69 24.03
C VAL A 361 -4.65 -2.20 23.82
N VAL A 362 -5.70 -2.88 24.29
CA VAL A 362 -5.90 -4.33 24.09
C VAL A 362 -5.90 -4.69 22.60
N GLY A 363 -6.49 -3.82 21.77
CA GLY A 363 -6.51 -3.95 20.32
C GLY A 363 -5.12 -4.08 19.71
N ILE A 364 -4.20 -3.19 20.11
CA ILE A 364 -2.83 -3.13 19.60
C ILE A 364 -2.04 -4.40 19.93
N VAL A 365 -2.35 -5.10 21.03
CA VAL A 365 -1.57 -6.28 21.47
C VAL A 365 -2.15 -7.58 20.92
N ILE A 366 -3.47 -7.77 21.02
CA ILE A 366 -4.11 -9.07 20.73
C ILE A 366 -4.36 -9.26 19.23
N PHE A 367 -4.89 -8.25 18.54
CA PHE A 367 -5.32 -8.42 17.15
C PHE A 367 -4.19 -8.61 16.14
N PRO A 368 -2.97 -8.08 16.31
CA PRO A 368 -1.87 -8.43 15.41
C PRO A 368 -1.58 -9.94 15.36
N ILE A 369 -1.76 -10.66 16.47
CA ILE A 369 -1.63 -12.12 16.49
C ILE A 369 -2.70 -12.76 15.59
N PHE A 370 -3.97 -12.39 15.80
CA PHE A 370 -5.09 -12.89 15.01
C PHE A 370 -4.88 -12.65 13.52
N ILE A 371 -4.53 -11.41 13.15
CA ILE A 371 -4.29 -11.00 11.76
C ILE A 371 -3.09 -11.73 11.16
N ALA A 372 -2.00 -11.92 11.91
CA ALA A 372 -0.85 -12.70 11.45
C ALA A 372 -1.22 -14.14 11.12
N ILE A 373 -2.02 -14.79 11.98
CA ILE A 373 -2.47 -16.17 11.77
C ILE A 373 -3.39 -16.25 10.54
N VAL A 374 -4.41 -15.40 10.45
CA VAL A 374 -5.35 -15.40 9.33
C VAL A 374 -4.64 -15.13 8.01
N MET A 375 -3.77 -14.11 7.94
CA MET A 375 -3.04 -13.81 6.72
C MET A 375 -2.01 -14.88 6.38
N GLY A 376 -1.33 -15.45 7.38
CA GLY A 376 -0.43 -16.57 7.18
C GLY A 376 -1.13 -17.77 6.55
N LEU A 377 -2.31 -18.14 7.06
CA LEU A 377 -3.14 -19.22 6.51
C LEU A 377 -3.59 -18.93 5.07
N ILE A 378 -4.08 -17.72 4.80
CA ILE A 378 -4.52 -17.31 3.44
C ILE A 378 -3.34 -17.39 2.46
N LEU A 379 -2.21 -16.77 2.77
CA LEU A 379 -1.05 -16.73 1.87
C LEU A 379 -0.45 -18.13 1.69
N GLN A 380 -0.37 -18.93 2.74
CA GLN A 380 0.10 -20.31 2.64
C GLN A 380 -0.82 -21.16 1.75
N HIS A 381 -2.14 -21.01 1.89
CA HIS A 381 -3.11 -21.70 1.04
C HIS A 381 -2.95 -21.32 -0.42
N LEU A 382 -2.88 -20.01 -0.74
CA LEU A 382 -2.68 -19.54 -2.10
C LEU A 382 -1.34 -20.00 -2.71
N ASN A 383 -0.27 -20.05 -1.90
CA ASN A 383 1.05 -20.51 -2.33
C ASN A 383 1.11 -21.99 -2.71
N ARG A 384 0.19 -22.82 -2.21
CA ARG A 384 0.10 -24.25 -2.56
C ARG A 384 -0.56 -24.50 -3.92
N SER A 385 -1.17 -23.49 -4.53
CA SER A 385 -1.80 -23.63 -5.84
C SER A 385 -0.78 -23.90 -6.94
N ASN A 386 -1.16 -24.72 -7.93
CA ASN A 386 -0.32 -25.00 -9.11
C ASN A 386 -0.43 -23.92 -10.19
N TYR A 387 -1.41 -23.01 -10.11
CA TYR A 387 -1.66 -21.99 -11.12
C TYR A 387 -0.80 -20.75 -10.89
N LEU A 388 -0.13 -20.26 -11.94
CA LEU A 388 0.73 -19.08 -11.85
C LEU A 388 -0.05 -17.87 -11.33
N ILE A 389 -1.25 -17.64 -11.87
CA ILE A 389 -2.08 -16.48 -11.50
C ILE A 389 -2.46 -16.45 -10.02
N VAL A 390 -2.66 -17.62 -9.39
CA VAL A 390 -2.98 -17.71 -7.95
C VAL A 390 -1.75 -17.39 -7.10
N LYS A 391 -0.56 -17.86 -7.51
CA LYS A 391 0.71 -17.47 -6.88
C LYS A 391 1.00 -15.98 -7.03
N MET A 392 0.68 -15.39 -8.20
CA MET A 392 0.75 -13.94 -8.41
C MET A 392 -0.23 -13.18 -7.53
N ALA A 393 -1.47 -13.68 -7.36
CA ALA A 393 -2.46 -13.10 -6.46
C ALA A 393 -1.99 -13.13 -5.00
N SER A 394 -1.34 -14.24 -4.58
CA SER A 394 -0.69 -14.35 -3.28
C SER A 394 0.40 -13.31 -3.10
N PHE A 395 1.30 -13.17 -4.08
CA PHE A 395 2.39 -12.20 -4.03
C PHE A 395 1.88 -10.75 -4.02
N PHE A 396 0.86 -10.45 -4.84
CA PHE A 396 0.17 -9.17 -4.85
C PHE A 396 -0.47 -8.86 -3.50
N THR A 397 -1.22 -9.82 -2.93
CA THR A 397 -1.85 -9.70 -1.61
C THR A 397 -0.82 -9.43 -0.53
N MET A 398 0.29 -10.15 -0.59
CA MET A 398 1.40 -9.97 0.33
C MET A 398 1.98 -8.55 0.25
N ILE A 399 2.33 -8.06 -0.94
CA ILE A 399 2.86 -6.69 -1.07
C ILE A 399 1.83 -5.68 -0.57
N LEU A 400 0.56 -5.77 -1.01
CA LEU A 400 -0.46 -4.82 -0.58
C LEU A 400 -0.65 -4.83 0.93
N PHE A 401 -0.75 -6.01 1.53
CA PHE A 401 -0.98 -6.16 2.96
C PHE A 401 0.23 -5.65 3.76
N PHE A 402 1.45 -6.09 3.46
CA PHE A 402 2.62 -5.70 4.25
C PHE A 402 3.08 -4.25 4.00
N THR A 403 2.47 -3.54 3.05
CA THR A 403 2.76 -2.13 2.79
C THR A 403 1.58 -1.25 3.20
N GLN A 404 0.45 -1.33 2.49
CA GLN A 404 -0.69 -0.45 2.68
C GLN A 404 -1.33 -0.59 4.05
N PHE A 405 -1.28 -1.76 4.68
CA PHE A 405 -1.90 -1.96 5.99
C PHE A 405 -1.39 -1.00 7.06
N TYR A 406 -0.13 -0.57 6.99
CA TYR A 406 0.44 0.39 7.95
C TYR A 406 0.07 1.85 7.67
N PHE A 407 -0.27 2.23 6.43
CA PHE A 407 -0.50 3.64 6.05
C PHE A 407 -1.76 3.86 5.20
N ALA A 408 -2.71 2.92 5.21
CA ALA A 408 -4.03 3.08 4.61
C ALA A 408 -5.10 2.83 5.68
N GLU A 409 -6.17 3.60 5.63
CA GLU A 409 -7.40 3.30 6.36
C GLU A 409 -7.97 1.94 5.89
N PHE A 410 -8.47 1.10 6.82
CA PHE A 410 -8.99 -0.22 6.49
C PHE A 410 -10.06 -0.19 5.40
N LEU A 411 -11.06 0.71 5.50
CA LEU A 411 -12.10 0.85 4.49
C LEU A 411 -11.51 1.09 3.08
N GLY A 412 -10.55 2.02 2.99
CA GLY A 412 -9.87 2.38 1.76
C GLY A 412 -9.01 1.24 1.20
N PHE A 413 -8.28 0.54 2.08
CA PHE A 413 -7.49 -0.65 1.75
C PHE A 413 -8.39 -1.80 1.27
N PHE A 414 -9.37 -2.19 2.07
CA PHE A 414 -10.27 -3.32 1.83
C PHE A 414 -11.04 -3.16 0.52
N SER A 415 -11.61 -1.98 0.28
CA SER A 415 -12.36 -1.70 -0.96
C SER A 415 -11.46 -1.81 -2.21
N ARG A 416 -10.23 -1.30 -2.14
CA ARG A 416 -9.25 -1.42 -3.22
C ARG A 416 -8.80 -2.87 -3.40
N TYR A 417 -8.49 -3.57 -2.31
CA TYR A 417 -8.07 -4.97 -2.34
C TYR A 417 -9.13 -5.85 -2.99
N PHE A 418 -10.39 -5.71 -2.57
CA PHE A 418 -11.51 -6.49 -3.13
C PHE A 418 -11.69 -6.23 -4.63
N ILE A 419 -11.65 -4.97 -5.08
CA ILE A 419 -11.77 -4.68 -6.52
C ILE A 419 -10.55 -5.16 -7.31
N THR A 420 -9.35 -5.11 -6.73
CA THR A 420 -8.11 -5.50 -7.43
C THR A 420 -7.85 -7.01 -7.44
N ILE A 421 -8.51 -7.80 -6.60
CA ILE A 421 -8.42 -9.28 -6.66
C ILE A 421 -9.30 -9.88 -7.77
N ILE A 422 -10.37 -9.19 -8.20
CA ILE A 422 -11.30 -9.66 -9.24
C ILE A 422 -10.59 -10.05 -10.55
N PRO A 423 -9.66 -9.24 -11.11
CA PRO A 423 -8.87 -9.63 -12.27
C PRO A 423 -8.17 -10.99 -12.14
N PHE A 424 -7.60 -11.29 -10.96
CA PHE A 424 -6.93 -12.56 -10.72
C PHE A 424 -7.93 -13.73 -10.76
N ILE A 425 -9.13 -13.54 -10.20
CA ILE A 425 -10.21 -14.54 -10.23
C ILE A 425 -10.67 -14.79 -11.66
N ILE A 426 -10.93 -13.73 -12.45
CA ILE A 426 -11.35 -13.83 -13.85
C ILE A 426 -10.31 -14.61 -14.68
N ILE A 427 -9.03 -14.27 -14.53
CA ILE A 427 -7.95 -14.94 -15.24
C ILE A 427 -7.79 -16.38 -14.76
N TYR A 428 -7.92 -16.65 -13.46
CA TYR A 428 -7.90 -18.00 -12.92
C TYR A 428 -8.96 -18.89 -13.55
N LEU A 429 -10.21 -18.43 -13.63
CA LEU A 429 -11.29 -19.17 -14.28
C LEU A 429 -11.01 -19.42 -15.76
N ALA A 430 -10.50 -18.43 -16.49
CA ALA A 430 -10.17 -18.58 -17.91
C ALA A 430 -8.99 -19.54 -18.16
N VAL A 431 -8.02 -19.60 -17.25
CA VAL A 431 -6.88 -20.52 -17.32
C VAL A 431 -7.27 -21.94 -16.90
N SER A 432 -8.07 -22.08 -15.84
CA SER A 432 -8.45 -23.38 -15.26
C SER A 432 -9.42 -24.17 -16.13
N VAL A 433 -10.29 -23.49 -16.90
CA VAL A 433 -11.17 -24.14 -17.87
C VAL A 433 -10.32 -24.74 -19.01
N ARG A 434 -10.09 -26.04 -18.91
CA ARG A 434 -9.63 -26.86 -20.02
C ARG A 434 -10.81 -27.03 -20.97
N PHE A 435 -10.95 -26.13 -21.95
CA PHE A 435 -11.76 -26.42 -23.13
C PHE A 435 -11.21 -27.70 -23.77
N LYS A 436 -11.80 -28.84 -23.42
CA LYS A 436 -11.82 -30.05 -24.24
C LYS A 436 -12.71 -29.72 -25.44
N LEU A 437 -12.20 -28.90 -26.35
CA LEU A 437 -12.66 -28.98 -27.73
C LEU A 437 -12.03 -30.26 -28.27
N THR A 438 -12.65 -31.38 -27.95
CA THR A 438 -12.50 -32.61 -28.71
C THR A 438 -12.84 -32.25 -30.14
N LYS A 439 -11.86 -32.43 -31.04
CA LYS A 439 -12.12 -32.47 -32.47
C LYS A 439 -13.15 -33.59 -32.68
N GLY A 440 -14.40 -33.21 -32.90
CA GLY A 440 -15.39 -34.03 -33.58
C GLY A 440 -15.12 -33.95 -35.07
#